data_AF-A0A5A7RQ48-F1
#
_entry.id   AF-A0A5A7RQ48-F1
#
_cell.length_a   1.000
_cell.length_b   1.000
_cell.length_c   1.000
_cell.angle_alpha   90.00
_cell.angle_beta   90.00
_cell.angle_gamma   90.00
#
_symmetry.space_group_name_H-M   'P 1'
#
loop_
_entity.id
_entity.type
_entity.pdbx_description
1 polymer ?
#
loop_
_entity_poly.entity_id
_entity_poly.type
_entity_poly.pdbx_seq_one_letter_code
_entity_poly.pdbx_strand_id
1 'polypeptide(L)'
;MQYDLLLKKPKLTIIVFTIVTAIISINALNVQITSDIEVYMPRNEPSVVVLNEIRQEWPIDSLMIYLKGDNLTQVAKLKEMDAMENALNPLPTLKDNVAYTTSIASLVRETNANMPCGEDKIPDNQMYANFLLNYIPDEIKYNL
;
A
#
# COMPACT_ATOMS: atom_id res chain seq x y z
N MET A 1 -58.53 -0.57 -1.15
CA MET A 1 -58.82 -2.02 -1.21
C MET A 1 -57.60 -2.88 -1.63
N GLN A 2 -56.35 -2.44 -1.37
CA GLN A 2 -55.14 -3.25 -1.66
C GLN A 2 -54.49 -3.85 -0.38
N TYR A 3 -54.64 -3.21 0.78
CA TYR A 3 -54.07 -3.67 2.05
C TYR A 3 -54.83 -4.86 2.68
N ASP A 4 -56.08 -5.11 2.26
CA ASP A 4 -56.89 -6.22 2.78
C ASP A 4 -56.26 -7.59 2.53
N LEU A 5 -55.51 -7.74 1.44
CA LEU A 5 -54.83 -9.00 1.11
C LEU A 5 -53.69 -9.31 2.11
N LEU A 6 -52.95 -8.28 2.53
CA LEU A 6 -51.83 -8.38 3.48
C LEU A 6 -52.32 -8.64 4.90
N LEU A 7 -53.47 -8.06 5.27
CA LEU A 7 -54.09 -8.20 6.60
C LEU A 7 -54.88 -9.50 6.77
N LYS A 8 -55.38 -10.10 5.67
CA LYS A 8 -56.12 -11.38 5.70
C LYS A 8 -55.26 -12.60 6.04
N LYS A 9 -53.95 -12.57 5.74
CA LYS A 9 -53.02 -13.69 5.99
C LYS A 9 -51.72 -13.20 6.67
N PRO A 10 -51.79 -12.72 7.93
CA PRO A 10 -50.66 -12.06 8.59
C PRO A 10 -49.43 -12.98 8.73
N LYS A 11 -49.63 -14.27 9.02
CA LYS A 11 -48.53 -15.25 9.10
C LYS A 11 -47.79 -15.42 7.75
N LEU A 12 -48.54 -15.45 6.64
CA LEU A 12 -47.96 -15.57 5.30
C LEU A 12 -47.15 -14.33 4.94
N THR A 13 -47.70 -13.14 5.22
CA THR A 13 -47.03 -11.86 4.98
C THR A 13 -45.70 -11.79 5.73
N ILE A 14 -45.68 -12.16 7.02
CA ILE A 14 -44.44 -12.18 7.83
C ILE A 14 -43.42 -13.17 7.24
N ILE A 15 -43.83 -14.40 6.89
CA ILE A 15 -42.92 -15.40 6.32
C ILE A 15 -42.30 -14.89 5.01
N VAL A 16 -43.13 -14.33 4.11
CA VAL A 16 -42.64 -13.79 2.84
C VAL A 16 -41.66 -12.64 3.06
N PHE A 17 -41.98 -11.72 3.98
CA PHE A 17 -41.09 -10.59 4.27
C PHE A 17 -39.77 -11.05 4.89
N THR A 18 -39.80 -12.03 5.78
CA THR A 18 -38.60 -12.64 6.38
C THR A 18 -37.73 -13.31 5.32
N ILE A 19 -38.33 -14.07 4.39
CA ILE A 19 -37.60 -14.71 3.29
C ILE A 19 -36.94 -13.66 2.39
N VAL A 20 -37.69 -12.63 1.98
CA VAL A 20 -37.16 -11.54 1.15
C VAL A 20 -36.01 -10.82 1.86
N THR A 21 -36.18 -10.52 3.15
CA THR A 21 -35.14 -9.89 3.97
C THR A 21 -33.90 -10.77 4.06
N ALA A 22 -34.07 -12.07 4.31
CA ALA A 22 -32.95 -13.01 4.38
C ALA A 22 -32.16 -13.07 3.07
N ILE A 23 -32.84 -13.10 1.92
CA ILE A 23 -32.20 -13.10 0.59
C ILE A 23 -31.37 -11.83 0.36
N ILE A 24 -31.91 -10.66 0.73
CA ILE A 24 -31.19 -9.38 0.63
C ILE A 24 -29.97 -9.39 1.57
N SER A 25 -30.14 -9.87 2.81
CA SER A 25 -29.07 -9.94 3.81
C SER A 25 -27.92 -10.86 3.42
N ILE A 26 -28.16 -11.93 2.66
CA ILE A 26 -27.08 -12.80 2.14
C ILE A 26 -26.13 -11.99 1.26
N ASN A 27 -26.64 -11.06 0.45
CA ASN A 27 -25.81 -10.20 -0.41
C ASN A 27 -25.07 -9.11 0.40
N ALA A 28 -25.61 -8.68 1.54
CA ALA A 28 -24.97 -7.71 2.41
C ALA A 28 -23.63 -8.20 2.99
N LEU A 29 -23.44 -9.53 3.08
CA LEU A 29 -22.17 -10.13 3.52
C LEU A 29 -21.03 -9.93 2.51
N ASN A 30 -21.35 -9.62 1.25
CA ASN A 30 -20.37 -9.41 0.17
C ASN A 30 -20.07 -7.93 -0.09
N VAL A 31 -20.49 -7.02 0.79
CA VAL A 31 -20.19 -5.60 0.64
C VAL A 31 -18.69 -5.39 0.82
N GLN A 32 -18.02 -4.95 -0.24
CA GLN A 32 -16.62 -4.56 -0.21
C GLN A 32 -16.52 -3.12 0.29
N ILE A 33 -15.86 -2.93 1.43
CA ILE A 33 -15.49 -1.60 1.92
C ILE A 33 -14.11 -1.29 1.34
N THR A 34 -14.02 -0.22 0.56
CA THR A 34 -12.75 0.28 0.01
C THR A 34 -12.41 1.63 0.65
N SER A 35 -11.14 1.83 0.97
CA SER A 35 -10.61 3.12 1.42
C SER A 35 -10.22 4.03 0.26
N ASP A 36 -10.32 3.53 -0.97
CA ASP A 36 -10.00 4.30 -2.16
C ASP A 36 -11.06 5.38 -2.40
N ILE A 37 -10.66 6.64 -2.22
CA ILE A 37 -11.52 7.80 -2.40
C ILE A 37 -11.91 8.01 -3.87
N GLU A 38 -11.11 7.54 -4.82
CA GLU A 38 -11.36 7.67 -6.27
C GLU A 38 -12.60 6.88 -6.69
N VAL A 39 -12.95 5.79 -5.99
CA VAL A 39 -14.15 4.99 -6.25
C VAL A 39 -15.43 5.81 -6.11
N TYR A 40 -15.40 6.87 -5.30
CA TYR A 40 -16.53 7.77 -5.08
C TYR A 40 -16.52 8.97 -6.04
N MET A 41 -15.48 9.12 -6.87
CA MET A 41 -15.39 10.21 -7.84
C MET A 41 -16.13 9.87 -9.15
N PRO A 42 -16.77 10.86 -9.81
CA PRO A 42 -17.37 10.65 -11.12
C PRO A 42 -16.32 10.25 -12.16
N ARG A 43 -16.55 9.13 -12.86
CA ARG A 43 -15.62 8.59 -13.88
C ARG A 43 -15.29 9.56 -15.03
N ASN A 44 -16.14 10.57 -15.25
CA ASN A 44 -15.99 11.53 -16.36
C ASN A 44 -15.37 12.86 -15.90
N GLU A 45 -14.94 12.98 -14.64
CA GLU A 45 -14.16 14.12 -14.18
C GLU A 45 -12.83 14.17 -14.93
N PRO A 46 -12.42 15.33 -15.50
CA PRO A 46 -11.17 15.44 -16.24
C PRO A 46 -9.94 14.98 -15.44
N SER A 47 -9.92 15.21 -14.12
CA SER A 47 -8.84 14.77 -13.23
C SER A 47 -8.73 13.25 -13.14
N VAL A 48 -9.85 12.54 -13.04
CA VAL A 48 -9.89 11.06 -12.97
C VAL A 48 -9.44 10.44 -14.29
N VAL A 49 -9.82 11.03 -15.42
CA VAL A 49 -9.39 10.55 -16.74
C VAL A 49 -7.87 10.67 -16.89
N VAL A 50 -7.32 11.85 -16.61
CA VAL A 50 -5.87 12.09 -16.69
C VAL A 50 -5.10 11.19 -15.72
N LEU A 51 -5.58 11.02 -14.49
CA LEU A 51 -4.93 10.15 -13.51
C LEU A 51 -4.88 8.69 -13.99
N ASN A 52 -5.96 8.20 -14.58
CA ASN A 52 -6.01 6.85 -15.16
C ASN A 52 -5.10 6.70 -16.38
N GLU A 53 -4.96 7.73 -17.21
CA GLU A 53 -3.99 7.74 -18.32
C GLU A 53 -2.55 7.65 -17.81
N ILE A 54 -2.21 8.42 -16.76
CA ILE A 54 -0.89 8.35 -16.13
C ILE A 54 -0.65 6.97 -15.52
N ARG A 55 -1.63 6.40 -14.82
CA ARG A 55 -1.55 5.08 -14.16
C ARG A 55 -1.28 3.92 -15.13
N GLN A 56 -1.66 4.05 -16.40
CA GLN A 56 -1.35 3.02 -17.43
C GLN A 56 0.14 2.91 -17.73
N GLU A 57 0.88 4.02 -17.62
CA GLU A 57 2.30 4.10 -17.99
C GLU A 57 3.22 4.25 -16.77
N TRP A 58 2.70 4.73 -15.63
CA TRP A 58 3.48 5.03 -14.42
C TRP A 58 2.85 4.40 -13.16
N PRO A 59 3.63 3.71 -12.32
CA PRO A 59 3.16 3.24 -11.02
C PRO A 59 3.07 4.42 -10.05
N ILE A 60 1.92 5.08 -10.03
CA ILE A 60 1.67 6.27 -9.20
C ILE A 60 1.16 5.93 -7.79
N ASP A 61 0.68 4.71 -7.58
CA ASP A 61 0.12 4.30 -6.30
C ASP A 61 1.27 3.95 -5.34
N SER A 62 1.45 4.76 -4.30
CA SER A 62 2.54 4.62 -3.32
C SER A 62 2.02 4.29 -1.92
N LEU A 63 2.67 3.35 -1.23
CA LEU A 63 2.46 3.08 0.20
C LEU A 63 3.64 3.61 1.00
N MET A 64 3.41 4.59 1.88
CA MET A 64 4.43 5.11 2.78
C MET A 64 4.35 4.42 4.14
N ILE A 65 5.44 3.77 4.54
CA ILE A 65 5.58 3.14 5.86
C ILE A 65 6.46 4.03 6.74
N TYR A 66 5.87 4.67 7.75
CA TYR A 66 6.60 5.51 8.69
C TYR A 66 7.16 4.68 9.86
N LEU A 67 8.49 4.72 10.03
CA LEU A 67 9.18 4.07 11.14
C LEU A 67 9.51 5.10 12.22
N LYS A 68 9.12 4.80 13.46
CA LYS A 68 9.40 5.64 14.62
C LYS A 68 10.29 4.91 15.62
N GLY A 69 11.40 5.52 15.99
CA GLY A 69 12.31 4.99 16.99
C GLY A 69 13.54 5.86 17.17
N ASP A 70 14.37 5.50 18.13
CA ASP A 70 15.64 6.18 18.38
C ASP A 70 16.73 5.65 17.45
N ASN A 71 17.60 6.55 16.97
CA ASN A 71 18.79 6.22 16.18
C ASN A 71 18.54 5.23 15.02
N LEU A 72 17.53 5.53 14.20
CA LEU A 72 17.11 4.70 13.06
C LEU A 72 18.20 4.48 11.99
N THR A 73 19.26 5.28 12.00
CA THR A 73 20.43 5.16 11.12
C THR A 73 21.51 4.20 11.66
N GLN A 74 21.27 3.53 12.78
CA GLN A 74 22.16 2.48 13.26
C GLN A 74 22.17 1.29 12.30
N VAL A 75 23.35 0.68 12.10
CA VAL A 75 23.54 -0.47 11.21
C VAL A 75 22.51 -1.58 11.46
N ALA A 76 22.23 -1.91 12.73
CA ALA A 76 21.24 -2.92 13.08
C ALA A 76 19.84 -2.57 12.55
N LYS A 77 19.45 -1.29 12.64
CA LYS A 77 18.14 -0.79 12.18
C LYS A 77 18.07 -0.65 10.66
N LEU A 78 19.14 -0.20 10.03
CA LEU A 78 19.26 -0.21 8.57
C LEU A 78 19.13 -1.63 8.00
N LYS A 79 19.72 -2.63 8.67
CA LYS A 79 19.55 -4.05 8.28
C LYS A 79 18.13 -4.56 8.48
N GLU A 80 17.45 -4.16 9.56
CA GLU A 80 16.03 -4.47 9.76
C GLU A 80 15.16 -3.85 8.63
N MET A 81 15.42 -2.59 8.26
CA MET A 81 14.74 -1.91 7.15
C MET A 81 15.01 -2.59 5.80
N ASP A 82 16.25 -2.92 5.49
CA ASP A 82 16.62 -3.63 4.25
C ASP A 82 15.96 -5.03 4.21
N ALA A 83 15.88 -5.73 5.34
CA ALA A 83 15.14 -6.99 5.43
C ALA A 83 13.63 -6.81 5.23
N MET A 84 13.04 -5.72 5.72
CA MET A 84 11.63 -5.38 5.48
C MET A 84 11.38 -5.09 4.00
N GLU A 85 12.23 -4.31 3.34
CA GLU A 85 12.13 -4.05 1.89
C GLU A 85 12.20 -5.34 1.09
N ASN A 86 13.19 -6.19 1.38
CA ASN A 86 13.32 -7.51 0.75
C ASN A 86 12.14 -8.45 1.04
N ALA A 87 11.44 -8.28 2.17
CA ALA A 87 10.22 -9.04 2.45
C ALA A 87 9.00 -8.51 1.68
N LEU A 88 8.96 -7.20 1.41
CA LEU A 88 7.89 -6.55 0.64
C LEU A 88 8.05 -6.75 -0.87
N ASN A 89 9.28 -6.77 -1.37
CA ASN A 89 9.63 -6.95 -2.77
C ASN A 89 10.80 -7.94 -2.89
N PRO A 90 10.56 -9.25 -2.65
CA PRO A 90 11.61 -10.27 -2.58
C PRO A 90 12.30 -10.54 -3.91
N LEU A 91 11.61 -10.26 -5.01
CA LEU A 91 12.15 -10.35 -6.36
C LEU A 91 11.71 -9.08 -7.07
N PRO A 92 12.62 -8.16 -7.45
CA PRO A 92 12.31 -6.92 -8.16
C PRO A 92 11.84 -7.25 -9.59
N THR A 93 10.67 -7.87 -9.66
CA THR A 93 9.97 -8.40 -10.80
C THR A 93 8.52 -8.04 -10.58
N LEU A 94 7.81 -7.59 -11.60
CA LEU A 94 6.39 -7.19 -11.48
C LEU A 94 5.43 -8.35 -11.15
N LYS A 95 5.92 -9.50 -10.71
CA LYS A 95 5.12 -10.69 -10.39
C LYS A 95 4.35 -10.55 -9.08
N ASP A 96 4.82 -9.72 -8.16
CA ASP A 96 4.19 -9.48 -6.86
C ASP A 96 3.36 -8.17 -6.83
N ASN A 97 3.16 -7.53 -7.98
CA ASN A 97 2.50 -6.23 -8.14
C ASN A 97 3.16 -5.08 -7.33
N VAL A 98 4.41 -5.26 -6.88
CA VAL A 98 5.20 -4.18 -6.28
C VAL A 98 6.21 -3.70 -7.32
N ALA A 99 6.09 -2.45 -7.75
CA ALA A 99 6.99 -1.91 -8.77
C ALA A 99 8.41 -1.74 -8.23
N TYR A 100 8.54 -1.14 -7.04
CA TYR A 100 9.80 -0.97 -6.33
C TYR A 100 9.53 -0.67 -4.84
N THR A 101 10.57 -0.84 -4.03
CA THR A 101 10.61 -0.36 -2.63
C THR A 101 11.82 0.57 -2.52
N THR A 102 11.72 1.57 -1.66
CA THR A 102 12.85 2.43 -1.35
C THR A 102 12.84 2.84 0.11
N SER A 103 14.02 2.91 0.70
CA SER A 103 14.24 3.52 2.00
C SER A 103 15.68 4.03 2.13
N ILE A 104 15.97 4.68 3.25
CA ILE A 104 17.34 5.09 3.59
C ILE A 104 18.31 3.91 3.65
N ALA A 105 17.84 2.70 3.99
CA ALA A 105 18.69 1.51 4.00
C ALA A 105 19.09 1.11 2.58
N SER A 106 18.13 1.03 1.64
CA SER A 106 18.43 0.78 0.23
C SER A 106 19.42 1.81 -0.35
N LEU A 107 19.27 3.10 -0.03
CA LEU A 107 20.21 4.13 -0.47
C LEU A 107 21.63 3.91 0.08
N VAL A 108 21.76 3.53 1.36
CA VAL A 108 23.07 3.22 1.95
C VAL A 108 23.69 2.00 1.29
N ARG A 109 22.88 0.96 1.02
CA ARG A 109 23.30 -0.26 0.32
C ARG A 109 23.76 0.05 -1.12
N GLU A 110 22.99 0.80 -1.89
CA GLU A 110 23.33 1.22 -3.25
C GLU A 110 24.56 2.13 -3.29
N THR A 111 24.65 3.06 -2.35
CA THR A 111 25.83 3.93 -2.22
C THR A 111 27.07 3.10 -1.91
N ASN A 112 26.96 2.09 -1.03
CA ASN A 112 28.06 1.16 -0.78
C ASN A 112 28.46 0.42 -2.07
N ALA A 113 27.50 -0.15 -2.81
CA ALA A 113 27.78 -0.87 -4.06
C ALA A 113 28.52 -0.01 -5.10
N ASN A 114 28.28 1.30 -5.12
CA ASN A 114 28.91 2.25 -6.04
C ASN A 114 30.30 2.71 -5.61
N MET A 115 30.80 2.31 -4.42
CA MET A 115 32.14 2.66 -3.96
C MET A 115 33.20 1.71 -4.54
N PRO A 116 34.45 2.17 -4.76
CA PRO A 116 35.52 1.38 -5.40
C PRO A 116 35.85 0.01 -4.76
N CYS A 117 35.48 -0.19 -3.49
CA CYS A 117 35.65 -1.45 -2.75
C CYS A 117 34.40 -1.82 -1.94
N GLY A 118 33.24 -1.30 -2.34
CA GLY A 118 32.00 -1.57 -1.63
C GLY A 118 31.26 -2.78 -2.18
N GLU A 119 30.22 -3.17 -1.47
CA GLU A 119 29.38 -4.31 -1.79
C GLU A 119 27.91 -3.89 -1.72
N ASP A 120 27.05 -4.59 -2.45
CA ASP A 120 25.60 -4.42 -2.42
C ASP A 120 24.99 -5.00 -1.13
N LYS A 121 25.38 -4.42 0.01
CA LYS A 121 24.88 -4.73 1.34
C LYS A 121 25.06 -3.54 2.29
N ILE A 122 24.27 -3.52 3.36
CA ILE A 122 24.49 -2.60 4.48
C ILE A 122 25.83 -2.93 5.16
N PRO A 123 26.73 -1.95 5.36
CA PRO A 123 27.97 -2.17 6.09
C PRO A 123 27.77 -2.71 7.50
N ASP A 124 28.71 -3.53 7.97
CA ASP A 124 28.72 -4.01 9.37
C ASP A 124 29.23 -2.96 10.36
N ASN A 125 29.92 -1.92 9.88
CA ASN A 125 30.57 -0.90 10.69
C ASN A 125 29.78 0.42 10.67
N GLN A 126 29.44 0.94 11.86
CA GLN A 126 28.68 2.19 12.01
C GLN A 126 29.41 3.42 11.47
N MET A 127 30.72 3.52 11.64
CA MET A 127 31.50 4.65 11.11
C MET A 127 31.43 4.69 9.59
N TYR A 128 31.53 3.53 8.93
CA TYR A 128 31.42 3.46 7.48
C TYR A 128 29.98 3.73 7.02
N ALA A 129 28.97 3.19 7.70
CA ALA A 129 27.57 3.52 7.43
C ALA A 129 27.28 5.03 7.56
N ASN A 130 27.82 5.70 8.60
CA ASN A 130 27.70 7.14 8.77
C ASN A 130 28.40 7.92 7.65
N PHE A 131 29.56 7.45 7.19
CA PHE A 131 30.25 8.05 6.05
C PHE A 131 29.41 7.97 4.77
N LEU A 132 28.80 6.81 4.48
CA LEU A 132 27.90 6.67 3.34
C LEU A 132 26.65 7.56 3.46
N LEU A 133 26.04 7.61 4.64
CA LEU A 133 24.89 8.49 4.93
C LEU A 133 25.20 9.97 4.70
N ASN A 134 26.43 10.40 4.99
CA ASN A 134 26.89 11.76 4.75
C ASN A 134 27.24 12.02 3.28
N TYR A 135 27.60 10.97 2.53
CA TYR A 135 27.90 11.06 1.11
C TYR A 135 26.64 11.17 0.25
N ILE A 136 25.53 10.58 0.71
CA ILE A 136 24.22 10.74 0.05
C ILE A 136 23.82 12.23 0.11
N PRO A 137 23.33 12.82 -0.99
CA PRO A 137 22.80 14.19 -0.99
C PRO A 137 21.57 14.34 -0.09
N ASP A 138 21.44 15.50 0.57
CA ASP A 138 20.30 15.78 1.45
C ASP A 138 18.98 15.82 0.67
N GLU A 139 18.99 16.25 -0.59
CA GLU A 139 17.79 16.26 -1.43
C GLU A 139 17.22 14.86 -1.65
N ILE A 140 18.07 13.83 -1.65
CA ILE A 140 17.63 12.44 -1.82
C ILE A 140 17.18 11.87 -0.46
N LYS A 141 17.90 12.19 0.63
CA LYS A 141 17.57 11.72 1.98
C LYS A 141 16.19 12.16 2.47
N TYR A 142 15.76 13.38 2.13
CA TYR A 142 14.53 13.97 2.67
C TYR A 142 13.30 13.86 1.75
N ASN A 143 13.46 13.32 0.54
CA ASN A 143 12.38 13.15 -0.43
C ASN A 143 12.03 11.68 -0.73
N LEU A 144 12.35 10.79 0.22
CA LEU A 144 11.92 9.38 0.22
C LEU A 144 10.44 9.24 0.63
#